data_AF-A0A661EWU8-F1
#
_entry.id   AF-A0A661EWU8-F1
#
_cell.length_a   1.000
_cell.length_b   1.000
_cell.length_c   1.000
_cell.angle_alpha   90.00
_cell.angle_beta   90.00
_cell.angle_gamma   90.00
#
_symmetry.space_group_name_H-M   'P 1'
#
loop_
_entity.id
_entity.type
_entity.pdbx_description
1 polymer ?
#
loop_
_entity_poly.entity_id
_entity_poly.type
_entity_poly.pdbx_seq_one_letter_code
_entity_poly.pdbx_strand_id
1 'polypeptide(L)' 'LIYRDPDFDVQFTEINGLTWLLLERLREVKITLTARQILEQIAADFPQLTVQQVVDGGEQTLQELVTCGVIIGSRTF' A
#
# COMPACT_ATOMS: atom_id res chain seq x y z
N LEU A 1 -1.05 12.08 -4.10
CA LEU A 1 0.02 11.81 -3.12
C LEU A 1 1.23 12.68 -3.45
N ILE A 2 1.86 13.28 -2.44
CA ILE A 2 3.08 14.08 -2.58
C ILE A 2 4.17 13.37 -1.78
N TYR A 3 5.32 13.14 -2.38
CA TYR A 3 6.43 12.42 -1.75
C TYR A 3 7.77 12.95 -2.23
N ARG A 4 8.85 12.52 -1.58
CA ARG A 4 10.22 12.77 -2.01
C ARG A 4 10.78 11.46 -2.55
N ASP A 5 11.30 11.47 -3.76
CA ASP A 5 11.89 10.30 -4.39
C ASP A 5 13.33 10.03 -3.88
N PRO A 6 14.00 8.95 -4.32
CA PRO A 6 15.37 8.64 -3.89
C PRO A 6 16.43 9.69 -4.29
N ASP A 7 16.16 10.52 -5.30
CA ASP A 7 17.04 11.61 -5.74
C ASP A 7 16.76 12.93 -4.99
N PHE A 8 15.90 12.87 -3.97
CA PHE A 8 15.46 13.97 -3.12
C PHE A 8 14.57 15.02 -3.79
N ASP A 9 14.02 14.71 -4.96
CA ASP A 9 13.09 15.58 -5.67
C ASP A 9 11.64 15.36 -5.20
N VAL A 10 10.85 16.43 -5.24
CA VAL A 10 9.42 16.39 -4.85
C VAL A 10 8.60 15.91 -6.05
N GLN A 11 7.87 14.81 -5.83
CA GLN A 11 7.04 14.17 -6.85
C GLN A 11 5.56 14.19 -6.48
N PHE A 12 4.72 14.11 -7.51
CA PHE A 12 3.27 14.06 -7.40
C PHE A 12 2.76 12.83 -8.15
N THR A 13 1.93 12.02 -7.51
CA THR A 13 1.23 10.92 -8.18
C THR A 13 -0.23 10.90 -7.78
N GLU A 14 -1.10 10.62 -8.74
CA GLU A 14 -2.49 10.30 -8.45
C GLU A 14 -2.55 8.93 -7.78
N ILE A 15 -3.43 8.79 -6.77
CA ILE A 15 -3.70 7.51 -6.13
C ILE A 15 -5.21 7.30 -6.07
N ASN A 16 -5.65 6.08 -6.31
CA ASN A 16 -7.07 5.74 -6.18
C ASN A 16 -7.46 5.56 -4.70
N GLY A 17 -8.77 5.44 -4.43
CA GLY A 17 -9.29 5.30 -3.08
C GLY A 17 -8.79 4.05 -2.33
N LEU A 18 -8.56 2.96 -3.04
CA LEU A 18 -8.06 1.71 -2.44
C LEU A 18 -6.59 1.84 -2.00
N THR A 19 -5.77 2.51 -2.82
CA THR A 19 -4.37 2.82 -2.53
C THR A 19 -4.27 3.78 -1.34
N TRP A 20 -5.14 4.80 -1.29
CA TRP A 20 -5.20 5.71 -0.15
C TRP A 20 -5.54 4.95 1.15
N LEU A 21 -6.54 4.07 1.12
CA LEU A 21 -6.92 3.27 2.29
C LEU A 21 -5.77 2.36 2.75
N LEU A 22 -5.10 1.69 1.83
CA LEU A 22 -3.94 0.85 2.12
C LEU A 22 -2.82 1.65 2.81
N LEU A 23 -2.47 2.81 2.27
CA LEU A 23 -1.46 3.70 2.86
C LEU A 23 -1.85 4.14 4.27
N GLU A 24 -3.13 4.44 4.51
CA GLU A 24 -3.59 4.86 5.83
C GLU A 24 -3.49 3.73 6.86
N ARG A 25 -3.89 2.50 6.49
CA ARG A 25 -3.73 1.31 7.37
C ARG A 25 -2.26 1.00 7.65
N LEU A 26 -1.37 1.21 6.67
CA LEU A 26 0.08 1.04 6.84
C LEU A 26 0.73 2.14 7.70
N ARG A 27 0.06 3.25 7.97
CA ARG A 27 0.61 4.33 8.83
C ARG A 27 0.31 4.12 10.30
N GLU A 28 -0.57 3.19 10.66
CA GLU A 28 -0.95 2.96 12.05
C GLU A 28 0.24 2.46 12.89
N VAL A 29 0.50 3.12 14.02
CA VAL A 29 1.73 3.02 14.83
C VAL A 29 2.00 1.61 15.43
N LYS A 30 1.06 0.67 15.30
CA LYS A 30 1.16 -0.70 15.83
C LYS A 30 0.92 -1.73 14.73
N ILE A 31 1.72 -1.68 13.67
CA ILE A 31 1.67 -2.69 12.61
C ILE A 31 2.20 -4.02 13.18
N THR A 32 1.29 -4.85 13.67
CA THR A 32 1.54 -6.28 13.93
C THR A 32 1.19 -7.15 12.72
N LEU A 33 0.60 -6.53 11.69
CA LEU A 33 0.08 -7.19 10.49
C LEU A 33 1.03 -7.03 9.31
N THR A 34 1.14 -8.07 8.52
CA THR A 34 1.80 -7.98 7.20
C THR A 34 0.92 -7.16 6.24
N ALA A 35 1.55 -6.57 5.21
CA ALA A 35 0.81 -5.87 4.16
C ALA A 35 -0.27 -6.75 3.50
N ARG A 36 0.01 -8.05 3.34
CA ARG A 36 -0.96 -9.03 2.84
C ARG A 36 -2.18 -9.16 3.75
N GLN A 37 -1.98 -9.27 5.06
CA GLN A 37 -3.10 -9.35 6.01
C GLN A 37 -3.94 -8.07 6.02
N ILE A 38 -3.31 -6.91 5.81
CA ILE A 38 -4.04 -5.65 5.64
C ILE A 38 -4.88 -5.68 4.35
N LEU A 39 -4.33 -6.16 3.25
CA LEU A 39 -5.06 -6.30 1.98
C LEU A 39 -6.24 -7.27 2.09
N GLU A 40 -6.08 -8.39 2.80
CA GLU A 40 -7.16 -9.33 3.11
C GLU A 40 -8.27 -8.69 3.95
N GLN A 41 -7.91 -7.86 4.94
CA GLN A 41 -8.88 -7.08 5.72
C GLN A 41 -9.60 -6.05 4.87
N ILE A 42 -8.88 -5.33 4.00
CA ILE A 42 -9.47 -4.38 3.08
C ILE A 42 -10.46 -5.10 2.16
N ALA A 43 -10.13 -6.27 1.63
CA ALA A 43 -11.04 -7.01 0.76
C ALA A 43 -12.40 -7.33 1.42
N ALA A 44 -12.44 -7.53 2.74
CA ALA A 44 -13.67 -7.76 3.48
C ALA A 44 -14.64 -6.55 3.44
N ASP A 45 -14.11 -5.34 3.27
CA ASP A 45 -14.88 -4.09 3.18
C ASP A 45 -15.47 -3.86 1.77
N PHE A 46 -15.04 -4.62 0.75
CA PHE A 46 -15.43 -4.45 -0.66
C PHE A 46 -15.98 -5.76 -1.27
N PRO A 47 -17.22 -6.16 -0.95
CA PRO A 47 -17.79 -7.45 -1.35
C PRO A 47 -17.93 -7.67 -2.87
N GLN A 48 -17.85 -6.61 -3.67
CA GLN A 48 -17.86 -6.67 -5.13
C GLN A 48 -16.51 -7.12 -5.73
N LEU A 49 -15.44 -7.14 -4.95
CA LEU A 49 -14.12 -7.60 -5.35
C LEU A 49 -13.82 -8.94 -4.68
N THR A 50 -13.13 -9.83 -5.38
CA THR A 50 -12.58 -11.03 -4.74
C THR A 50 -11.36 -10.66 -3.91
N VAL A 51 -11.10 -11.43 -2.84
CA VAL A 51 -9.88 -11.26 -2.01
C VAL A 51 -8.62 -11.29 -2.87
N GLN A 52 -8.56 -12.23 -3.82
CA GLN A 52 -7.40 -12.36 -4.71
C GLN A 52 -7.18 -11.11 -5.58
N GLN A 53 -8.23 -10.50 -6.13
CA GLN A 53 -8.10 -9.26 -6.92
C GLN A 53 -7.55 -8.09 -6.09
N VAL A 54 -7.98 -7.97 -4.83
CA VAL A 54 -7.48 -6.93 -3.92
C VAL A 54 -6.04 -7.20 -3.53
N VAL A 55 -5.69 -8.45 -3.24
CA VAL A 55 -4.32 -8.85 -2.89
C VAL A 55 -3.37 -8.65 -4.06
N ASP A 56 -3.70 -9.14 -5.26
CA ASP A 56 -2.83 -9.03 -6.44
C ASP A 56 -2.60 -7.56 -6.83
N GLY A 57 -3.67 -6.76 -6.92
CA GLY A 57 -3.56 -5.34 -7.23
C GLY A 57 -2.83 -4.57 -6.13
N GLY A 58 -3.06 -4.93 -4.87
CA GLY A 58 -2.39 -4.35 -3.72
C GLY A 58 -0.90 -4.65 -3.67
N GLU A 59 -0.49 -5.89 -3.92
CA GLU A 59 0.92 -6.30 -4.01
C GLU A 59 1.64 -5.57 -5.15
N GLN A 60 1.00 -5.44 -6.33
CA GLN A 60 1.53 -4.63 -7.42
C GLN A 60 1.71 -3.16 -6.99
N THR A 61 0.69 -2.56 -6.38
CA THR A 61 0.73 -1.17 -5.92
C THR A 61 1.84 -0.95 -4.90
N LEU A 62 2.00 -1.85 -3.93
CA LEU A 62 3.06 -1.78 -2.93
C LEU A 62 4.45 -1.86 -3.57
N GLN A 63 4.63 -2.71 -4.57
CA GLN A 63 5.88 -2.82 -5.30
C GLN A 63 6.21 -1.52 -6.06
N GLU A 64 5.22 -0.88 -6.67
CA GLU A 64 5.37 0.43 -7.32
C GLU A 64 5.75 1.51 -6.30
N LEU A 65 5.06 1.56 -5.16
CA LEU A 65 5.33 2.53 -4.08
C LEU A 65 6.72 2.36 -3.46
N VAL A 66 7.21 1.12 -3.32
CA VAL A 66 8.59 0.85 -2.90
C VAL A 66 9.58 1.33 -3.95
N THR A 67 9.31 1.05 -5.23
CA THR A 67 10.20 1.42 -6.34
C THR A 67 10.36 2.93 -6.46
N CYS A 68 9.27 3.68 -6.27
CA CYS A 68 9.28 5.15 -6.29
C CYS A 68 9.83 5.77 -4.98
N GLY A 69 10.17 4.98 -3.97
CA GLY A 69 10.65 5.47 -2.68
C GLY A 69 9.57 6.09 -1.79
N VAL A 70 8.28 5.85 -2.09
CA VAL A 70 7.15 6.37 -1.30
C VAL A 70 7.04 5.65 0.05
N ILE A 71 7.26 4.33 0.05
CA ILE A 71 7.28 3.50 1.25
C ILE A 71 8.59 2.72 1.31
N ILE A 72 8.97 2.28 2.51
CA ILE A 72 10.12 1.41 2.72
C ILE A 72 9.59 0.02 3.07
N GLY A 73 9.97 -0.99 2.29
CA GLY A 73 9.66 -2.37 2.61
C GLY A 73 10.45 -2.83 3.84
N SER A 74 9.77 -3.49 4.78
CA SER A 74 10.42 -4.22 5.87
C SER A 74 10.41 -5.72 5.54
N ARG A 75 11.52 -6.40 5.82
CA ARG A 75 11.54 -7.86 5.88
C ARG A 75 11.33 -8.24 7.33
N THR A 76 10.13 -8.72 7.66
CA THR A 76 9.92 -9.38 8.95
C THR A 76 10.48 -10.80 8.81
N PHE A 77 11.52 -11.11 9.57
CA PHE A 77 12.10 -12.46 9.68
C PHE A 77 11.23 -13.35 10.56
#